data_AF-C6SW53-F1
#
_entry.id   AF-C6SW53-F1
#
_cell.length_a   1.000
_cell.length_b   1.000
_cell.length_c   1.000
_cell.angle_alpha   90.00
_cell.angle_beta   90.00
_cell.angle_gamma   90.00
#
_symmetry.space_group_name_H-M   'P 1'
#
loop_
_entity.id
_entity.type
_entity.pdbx_description
1 polymer ?
#
loop_
_entity_poly.entity_id
_entity_poly.type
_entity_poly.pdbx_seq_one_letter_code
_entity_poly.pdbx_strand_id
1 'polypeptide(L)'
;MDRYQKVEKPRAETPIDENEIRITSQGRMRNYITYAMSLLQEKGSNEIVFKAMGRAINKTVTIVELIKRRIVGLHQNTAIGSTDITDTWEPLEEGLLP
;
A
#
# COMPACT_ATOMS: atom_id res chain seq x y z
N MET A 1 20.53 0.52 -23.00
CA MET A 1 19.60 1.14 -22.02
C MET A 1 20.23 2.37 -21.37
N ASP A 2 21.55 2.51 -21.37
CA ASP A 2 22.27 3.62 -20.69
C ASP A 2 21.96 5.02 -21.24
N ARG A 3 21.27 5.11 -22.39
CA ARG A 3 20.84 6.37 -23.01
C ARG A 3 19.38 6.73 -22.71
N TYR A 4 18.74 6.04 -21.77
CA TYR A 4 17.36 6.30 -21.34
C TYR A 4 17.31 6.44 -19.82
N GLN A 5 16.58 7.44 -19.34
CA GLN A 5 16.31 7.64 -17.93
C GLN A 5 14.83 7.33 -17.62
N LYS A 6 14.59 6.59 -16.53
CA LYS A 6 13.24 6.34 -16.05
C LYS A 6 12.64 7.64 -15.53
N VAL A 7 11.50 8.03 -16.09
CA VAL A 7 10.72 9.16 -15.63
C VAL A 7 9.78 8.67 -14.55
N GLU A 8 9.94 9.18 -13.33
CA GLU A 8 8.98 8.94 -12.26
C GLU A 8 7.72 9.76 -12.57
N LYS A 9 6.71 9.12 -13.17
CA LYS A 9 5.38 9.71 -13.24
C LYS A 9 4.84 9.84 -11.82
N PRO A 10 4.32 11.02 -11.41
CA PRO A 10 3.58 11.13 -10.17
C PRO A 10 2.45 10.10 -10.21
N ARG A 11 2.47 9.18 -9.25
CA ARG A 11 1.39 8.18 -9.12
C ARG A 11 0.09 8.95 -9.01
N ALA A 12 -0.91 8.58 -9.79
CA ALA A 12 -2.24 9.16 -9.68
C ALA A 12 -2.64 9.13 -8.20
N GLU A 13 -2.75 10.31 -7.59
CA GLU A 13 -3.13 10.47 -6.20
C GLU A 13 -4.60 10.11 -6.10
N THR A 14 -4.88 8.81 -6.00
CA THR A 14 -6.20 8.35 -5.61
C THR A 14 -6.42 8.80 -4.17
N PRO A 15 -7.56 9.45 -3.87
CA PRO A 15 -7.87 9.86 -2.52
C PRO A 15 -7.81 8.63 -1.62
N ILE A 16 -7.13 8.77 -0.48
CA ILE A 16 -7.04 7.73 0.54
C ILE A 16 -8.25 7.91 1.44
N ASP A 17 -9.09 6.88 1.50
CA ASP A 17 -10.24 6.85 2.41
C ASP A 17 -9.76 6.87 3.87
N GLU A 18 -10.57 7.42 4.78
CA GLU A 18 -10.23 7.49 6.22
C GLU A 18 -9.95 6.10 6.81
N ASN A 19 -10.63 5.08 6.30
CA ASN A 19 -10.56 3.70 6.76
C ASN A 19 -9.45 2.90 6.06
N GLU A 20 -8.72 3.51 5.14
CA GLU A 20 -7.70 2.86 4.31
C GLU A 20 -6.29 3.03 4.89
N ILE A 21 -5.60 1.90 5.11
CA ILE A 21 -4.22 1.85 5.57
C ILE A 21 -3.35 1.23 4.48
N ARG A 22 -2.50 2.07 3.86
CA ARG A 22 -1.51 1.62 2.88
C ARG A 22 -0.21 1.20 3.57
N ILE A 23 0.13 -0.08 3.50
CA ILE A 23 1.35 -0.62 4.13
C ILE A 23 2.54 -0.52 3.19
N THR A 24 3.60 0.11 3.67
CA THR A 24 4.89 0.18 2.97
C THR A 24 5.92 -0.78 3.56
N SER A 25 6.88 -1.21 2.73
CA SER A 25 7.95 -2.12 3.15
C SER A 25 8.82 -1.54 4.26
N GLN A 26 9.08 -0.22 4.25
CA GLN A 26 9.91 0.47 5.25
C GLN A 26 9.13 1.00 6.47
N GLY A 27 7.82 1.25 6.37
CA GLY A 27 7.05 1.87 7.46
C GLY A 27 6.96 1.01 8.72
N ARG A 28 6.94 1.58 9.92
CA ARG A 28 6.99 0.78 11.15
C ARG A 28 5.67 0.06 11.42
N MET A 29 5.72 -1.26 11.69
CA MET A 29 4.52 -2.06 12.00
C MET A 29 3.70 -1.48 13.15
N ARG A 30 4.37 -1.00 14.19
CA ARG A 30 3.72 -0.38 15.36
C ARG A 30 2.81 0.77 14.98
N ASN A 31 3.20 1.60 14.02
CA ASN A 31 2.42 2.76 13.61
C ASN A 31 1.10 2.32 12.95
N TYR A 32 1.18 1.36 12.03
CA TYR A 32 0.00 0.81 11.37
C TYR A 32 -0.95 0.13 12.35
N ILE A 33 -0.41 -0.67 13.28
CA ILE A 33 -1.22 -1.34 14.31
C ILE A 33 -1.89 -0.31 15.21
N THR A 34 -1.15 0.70 15.68
CA THR A 34 -1.70 1.74 16.58
C THR A 34 -2.81 2.51 15.87
N TYR A 35 -2.60 2.91 14.62
CA TYR A 35 -3.61 3.61 13.84
C TYR A 35 -4.86 2.74 13.58
N ALA A 36 -4.68 1.48 13.18
CA ALA A 36 -5.78 0.54 13.00
C ALA A 36 -6.60 0.31 14.27
N MET A 37 -5.93 0.22 15.43
CA MET A 37 -6.61 0.10 16.73
C MET A 37 -7.41 1.37 17.05
N SER A 38 -6.87 2.56 16.77
CA SER A 38 -7.60 3.82 16.97
C SER A 38 -8.87 3.91 16.11
N LEU A 39 -8.81 3.47 14.85
CA LEU A 39 -9.98 3.43 13.96
C LEU A 39 -11.07 2.51 14.53
N LEU A 40 -10.70 1.28 14.90
CA LEU A 40 -11.68 0.28 15.35
C LEU A 40 -12.21 0.53 16.77
N GLN A 41 -11.38 1.02 17.70
CA GLN A 41 -11.74 1.12 19.11
C GLN A 41 -12.10 2.54 19.57
N GLU A 42 -11.43 3.56 19.03
CA GLU A 42 -11.65 4.95 19.47
C GLU A 42 -12.65 5.67 18.57
N LYS A 43 -12.52 5.51 17.25
CA LYS A 43 -13.43 6.11 16.26
C LYS A 43 -14.68 5.27 16.00
N GLY A 44 -14.70 4.01 16.43
CA GLY A 44 -15.82 3.10 16.23
C GLY A 44 -16.06 2.73 14.76
N SER A 45 -15.01 2.76 13.92
CA SER A 45 -15.10 2.29 12.54
C SER A 45 -15.49 0.82 12.51
N ASN A 46 -16.52 0.48 11.72
CA ASN A 46 -16.97 -0.91 11.56
C ASN A 46 -16.04 -1.75 10.68
N GLU A 47 -15.26 -1.10 9.82
CA GLU A 47 -14.32 -1.75 8.90
C GLU A 47 -13.06 -0.91 8.71
N ILE A 48 -11.98 -1.59 8.32
CA ILE A 48 -10.72 -0.99 7.90
C ILE A 48 -10.16 -1.77 6.71
N VAL A 49 -9.54 -1.07 5.76
CA VAL A 49 -9.04 -1.65 4.53
C VAL A 49 -7.51 -1.55 4.49
N PHE A 50 -6.84 -2.70 4.44
CA PHE A 50 -5.38 -2.74 4.25
C PHE A 50 -5.02 -2.94 2.79
N LYS A 51 -4.17 -2.07 2.25
CA LYS A 51 -3.64 -2.21 0.89
C LYS A 51 -2.11 -2.30 0.90
N ALA A 52 -1.57 -3.21 0.11
CA ALA A 52 -0.12 -3.41 -0.01
C ALA A 52 0.25 -4.08 -1.33
N MET A 53 1.48 -3.83 -1.78
CA MET A 53 2.03 -4.43 -2.99
C MET A 53 3.46 -4.93 -2.75
N GLY A 54 3.88 -5.93 -3.51
CA GLY A 54 5.24 -6.48 -3.51
C GLY A 54 5.74 -6.87 -2.11
N ARG A 55 6.92 -6.37 -1.74
CA ARG A 55 7.60 -6.71 -0.47
C ARG A 55 6.79 -6.34 0.78
N ALA A 56 5.77 -5.47 0.67
CA ALA A 56 4.91 -5.11 1.79
C ALA A 56 3.83 -6.16 2.10
N ILE A 57 3.50 -7.07 1.18
CA ILE A 57 2.38 -8.01 1.32
C ILE A 57 2.51 -8.88 2.58
N ASN A 58 3.65 -9.55 2.77
CA ASN A 58 3.87 -10.42 3.93
C ASN A 58 3.71 -9.66 5.26
N LYS A 59 4.23 -8.43 5.30
CA LYS A 59 4.14 -7.56 6.46
C LYS A 59 2.70 -7.15 6.76
N THR A 60 1.90 -6.88 5.73
CA THR A 60 0.47 -6.59 5.87
C THR A 60 -0.26 -7.76 6.50
N VAL A 61 0.00 -8.98 6.02
CA VAL A 61 -0.61 -10.19 6.60
C VAL A 61 -0.27 -10.31 8.09
N THR A 62 0.99 -10.09 8.48
CA THR A 62 1.40 -10.11 9.89
C THR A 62 0.69 -9.04 10.73
N ILE A 63 0.57 -7.82 10.21
CA ILE A 63 -0.12 -6.72 10.91
C ILE A 63 -1.59 -7.04 11.11
N VAL A 64 -2.29 -7.48 10.06
CA VAL A 64 -3.73 -7.81 10.12
C VAL A 64 -3.97 -8.97 11.09
N GLU A 65 -3.14 -10.00 11.05
CA GLU A 65 -3.23 -11.14 11.96
C GLU A 65 -3.05 -10.73 13.42
N LEU A 66 -2.12 -9.83 13.70
CA LEU A 66 -1.90 -9.31 15.05
C LEU A 66 -3.09 -8.46 15.54
N ILE A 67 -3.74 -7.69 14.65
CA ILE A 67 -4.94 -6.90 14.99
C ILE A 67 -6.12 -7.83 15.31
N LYS A 68 -6.38 -8.85 14.48
CA LYS A 68 -7.44 -9.85 14.74
C LYS A 68 -7.26 -10.58 16.07
N ARG A 69 -6.01 -10.80 16.51
CA ARG A 69 -5.73 -11.40 17.82
C ARG A 69 -6.01 -10.45 18.98
N ARG A 70 -5.98 -9.14 18.76
CA ARG A 70 -6.22 -8.11 19.78
C ARG A 70 -7.69 -7.72 19.90
N ILE A 71 -8.45 -7.82 18.82
CA ILE A 71 -9.86 -7.45 18.77
C ILE A 71 -10.67 -8.69 18.38
N VAL A 72 -11.39 -9.24 19.36
CA VAL A 72 -12.25 -10.41 19.18
C VAL A 72 -13.45 -10.04 18.31
N GLY A 73 -13.83 -10.94 17.40
CA GLY A 73 -15.02 -10.78 16.56
C GLY A 73 -14.77 -10.14 15.18
N LEU A 74 -13.53 -9.77 14.86
CA LEU A 74 -13.20 -9.28 13.52
C LEU A 74 -13.25 -10.41 12.48
N HIS A 75 -14.04 -10.19 11.42
CA HIS A 75 -14.02 -11.01 10.21
C HIS A 75 -13.02 -10.45 9.19
N GLN A 76 -12.36 -11.32 8.42
CA GLN A 76 -11.39 -10.91 7.41
C GLN A 76 -11.91 -11.22 6.01
N ASN A 77 -11.92 -10.22 5.14
CA ASN A 77 -12.03 -10.42 3.69
C ASN A 77 -10.66 -10.15 3.04
N THR A 78 -10.18 -11.09 2.23
CA THR A 78 -8.89 -10.97 1.55
C THR A 78 -9.11 -11.01 0.04
N ALA A 79 -8.75 -9.92 -0.63
CA ALA A 79 -8.70 -9.85 -2.09
C ALA A 79 -7.24 -9.76 -2.54
N ILE A 80 -6.89 -10.55 -3.55
CA ILE A 80 -5.59 -10.51 -4.22
C ILE A 80 -5.81 -10.17 -5.70
N GLY A 81 -4.87 -9.43 -6.27
CA GLY A 81 -4.91 -9.05 -7.66
C GLY A 81 -3.54 -8.65 -8.17
N SER A 82 -3.41 -8.57 -9.48
CA SER A 82 -2.27 -7.95 -10.15
C SER A 82 -2.64 -6.53 -10.58
N THR A 83 -1.63 -5.69 -10.77
CA THR A 83 -1.79 -4.38 -11.38
C THR A 83 -0.60 -4.17 -12.27
N ASP A 84 -0.85 -3.76 -13.50
CA ASP A 84 0.20 -3.45 -14.45
C ASP A 84 0.81 -2.09 -14.12
N ILE A 85 2.14 -2.04 -14.08
CA ILE A 85 2.90 -0.82 -13.83
C ILE A 85 3.68 -0.53 -15.10
N THR A 86 3.25 0.48 -15.85
CA THR A 86 3.95 0.93 -17.05
C THR A 86 4.93 2.03 -16.68
N ASP A 87 6.22 1.70 -16.70
CA ASP A 87 7.29 2.68 -16.55
C ASP A 87 7.48 3.46 -17.86
N THR A 88 7.64 4.78 -17.75
CA THR A 88 7.96 5.65 -18.89
C THR A 88 9.43 6.01 -18.84
N TRP A 89 10.10 5.98 -19.99
CA TRP A 89 11.53 6.25 -20.11
C TRP A 89 11.72 7.35 -21.14
N GLU A 90 12.56 8.33 -20.83
CA GLU A 90 12.93 9.41 -21.75
C GLU A 90 14.38 9.22 -22.22
N PRO A 91 14.67 9.47 -23.50
CA PRO A 91 16.04 9.43 -24.01
C PRO A 91 16.85 10.59 -23.42
N LEU A 92 18.10 10.29 -23.06
CA LEU A 92 19.06 11.28 -22.57
C LEU A 92 19.66 12.14 -23.69
N GLU A 93 19.60 11.66 -24.94
CA GLU A 93 20.15 12.34 -26.10
C GLU A 93 19.06 12.57 -27.16
N GLU A 94 19.03 13.79 -27.73
CA GLU A 94 18.14 14.13 -28.83
C GLU A 94 18.41 13.25 -30.07
N GLY A 95 17.34 12.84 -30.76
CA GLY A 95 17.42 12.02 -31.98
C GLY A 95 17.38 10.50 -31.78
N LEU A 96 17.14 10.02 -30.55
CA LEU A 96 16.96 8.59 -30.25
C LEU A 96 15.53 8.07 -30.48
N LEU A 97 14.56 8.96 -30.65
CA LEU A 97 13.19 8.59 -31.02
C LEU A 97 13.20 8.19 -32.51
N PRO A 98 12.72 6.99 -32.87
CA PRO A 98 12.64 6.55 -34.27
C PRO A 98 11.67 7.39 -35.11
#